data_AF-A0A934GLV3-F1
#
_entry.id   AF-A0A934GLV3-F1
#
_cell.length_a   1.000
_cell.length_b   1.000
_cell.length_c   1.000
_cell.angle_alpha   90.00
_cell.angle_beta   90.00
_cell.angle_gamma   90.00
#
_symmetry.space_group_name_H-M   'P 1'
#
loop_
_entity.id
_entity.type
_entity.pdbx_description
1 polymer ?
#
loop_
_entity_poly.entity_id
_entity_poly.type
_entity_poly.pdbx_seq_one_letter_code
_entity_poly.pdbx_strand_id
1 'polypeptide(L)'
;MKAGKISRYLKALVFFVVLASGSGQGFGQEFAAEGFRGVPWKNDLGRRNDMVFHEKSKNTAYFTRRGEHLRLGNGDLINLYYGAYKGQFYLVLAQFQGSNDREKIKFVLFKEFGKPYKPDEDRPDYVWTKGDTTATLMYDNRTKTGTLIYTYDPLDREASHPILKGKAE
;
A
#
# COMPACT_ATOMS: atom_id res chain seq x y z
N MET A 1 26.14 -60.73 -9.85
CA MET A 1 26.00 -59.33 -9.39
C MET A 1 24.84 -58.67 -10.11
N LYS A 2 23.86 -58.13 -9.38
CA LYS A 2 22.73 -57.33 -9.90
C LYS A 2 23.18 -55.92 -10.25
N ALA A 3 22.60 -55.36 -11.31
CA ALA A 3 22.12 -53.96 -11.48
C ALA A 3 21.99 -53.71 -13.00
N GLY A 4 20.94 -53.15 -13.58
CA GLY A 4 19.71 -52.53 -13.12
C GLY A 4 19.15 -51.83 -14.37
N LYS A 5 17.90 -52.14 -14.77
CA LYS A 5 17.20 -51.51 -15.90
C LYS A 5 17.15 -49.99 -15.68
N ILE A 6 17.69 -49.20 -16.61
CA ILE A 6 17.45 -47.76 -16.64
C ILE A 6 16.40 -47.47 -17.70
N SER A 7 15.36 -46.79 -17.21
CA SER A 7 14.05 -46.58 -17.77
C SER A 7 14.02 -45.70 -19.02
N ARG A 8 13.05 -46.01 -19.89
CA ARG A 8 12.54 -45.18 -20.97
C ARG A 8 11.84 -43.94 -20.41
N TYR A 9 12.41 -42.76 -20.56
CA TYR A 9 11.68 -41.48 -20.52
C TYR A 9 12.42 -40.51 -21.48
N LEU A 10 12.04 -40.53 -22.75
CA LEU A 10 11.15 -39.54 -23.36
C LEU A 10 11.69 -38.10 -23.24
N LYS A 11 12.23 -37.62 -24.36
CA LYS A 11 12.64 -36.26 -24.63
C LYS A 11 11.50 -35.30 -24.29
N ALA A 12 11.62 -34.53 -23.21
CA ALA A 12 10.77 -33.37 -22.97
C ALA A 12 11.44 -32.15 -23.57
N LEU A 13 10.90 -31.74 -24.73
CA LEU A 13 11.20 -30.54 -25.47
C LEU A 13 10.87 -29.32 -24.59
N VAL A 14 11.87 -28.49 -24.29
CA VAL A 14 11.70 -27.22 -23.58
C VAL A 14 11.12 -26.20 -24.57
N PHE A 15 9.83 -25.92 -24.47
CA PHE A 15 9.23 -24.72 -25.05
C PHE A 15 9.11 -23.66 -23.96
N PHE A 16 10.10 -22.78 -23.91
CA PHE A 16 10.07 -21.58 -23.07
C PHE A 16 9.26 -20.51 -23.82
N VAL A 17 7.94 -20.63 -23.81
CA VAL A 17 7.06 -19.54 -24.26
C VAL A 17 6.97 -18.54 -23.11
N VAL A 18 7.88 -17.57 -23.11
CA VAL A 18 7.69 -16.33 -22.34
C VAL A 18 6.64 -15.53 -23.08
N LEU A 19 5.37 -15.83 -22.81
CA LEU A 19 4.32 -14.84 -22.98
C LEU A 19 4.60 -13.76 -21.94
N ALA A 20 5.42 -12.78 -22.32
CA ALA A 20 5.41 -11.47 -21.69
C ALA A 20 4.01 -10.90 -21.92
N SER A 21 3.07 -11.34 -21.08
CA SER A 21 1.89 -10.57 -20.78
C SER A 21 2.41 -9.36 -20.03
N GLY A 22 2.89 -8.38 -20.78
CA GLY A 22 2.98 -7.03 -20.31
C GLY A 22 1.57 -6.62 -19.96
N SER A 23 1.14 -6.96 -18.74
CA SER A 23 0.11 -6.20 -18.07
C SER A 23 0.68 -4.79 -18.00
N GLY A 24 0.31 -3.98 -19.00
CA GLY A 24 0.33 -2.54 -18.86
C GLY A 24 -0.46 -2.25 -17.59
N GLN A 25 0.26 -2.12 -16.47
CA GLN A 25 -0.29 -1.57 -15.26
C GLN A 25 -0.58 -0.12 -15.63
N GLY A 26 -1.81 0.12 -16.05
CA GLY A 26 -2.30 1.44 -16.34
C GLY A 26 -1.99 2.31 -15.14
N PHE A 27 -1.27 3.40 -15.37
CA PHE A 27 -1.16 4.49 -14.41
C PHE A 27 -2.58 4.87 -13.99
N GLY A 28 -2.99 4.54 -12.76
CA GLY A 28 -4.33 4.86 -12.24
C GLY A 28 -5.07 3.78 -11.44
N GLN A 29 -4.57 2.55 -11.29
CA GLN A 29 -5.23 1.53 -10.44
C GLN A 29 -4.67 1.40 -9.00
N GLU A 30 -3.67 2.20 -8.65
CA GLU A 30 -3.05 2.12 -7.32
C GLU A 30 -3.94 2.73 -6.24
N PHE A 31 -4.54 3.88 -6.55
CA PHE A 31 -5.43 4.65 -5.69
C PHE A 31 -6.85 4.58 -6.26
N ALA A 32 -7.81 4.23 -5.42
CA ALA A 32 -9.22 4.22 -5.78
C ALA A 32 -10.03 4.73 -4.60
N ALA A 33 -11.15 5.42 -4.84
CA ALA A 33 -12.02 5.86 -3.74
C ALA A 33 -12.49 4.67 -2.87
N GLU A 34 -12.55 3.48 -3.48
CA GLU A 34 -12.99 2.23 -2.88
C GLU A 34 -11.87 1.43 -2.20
N GLY A 35 -10.59 1.80 -2.39
CA GLY A 35 -9.48 1.04 -1.82
C GLY A 35 -8.09 1.40 -2.35
N PHE A 36 -7.15 0.47 -2.14
CA PHE A 36 -5.78 0.62 -2.62
C PHE A 36 -5.28 -0.71 -3.19
N ARG A 37 -4.74 -0.68 -4.42
CA ARG A 37 -4.21 -1.86 -5.15
C ARG A 37 -5.13 -3.08 -5.13
N GLY A 38 -6.42 -2.84 -5.36
CA GLY A 38 -7.44 -3.89 -5.37
C GLY A 38 -7.76 -4.48 -4.00
N VAL A 39 -7.30 -3.87 -2.91
CA VAL A 39 -7.78 -4.16 -1.54
C VAL A 39 -8.86 -3.13 -1.20
N PRO A 40 -10.14 -3.51 -1.15
CA PRO A 40 -11.21 -2.57 -0.82
C PRO A 40 -11.11 -2.12 0.64
N TRP A 41 -11.50 -0.88 0.92
CA TRP A 41 -11.67 -0.40 2.28
C TRP A 41 -12.61 -1.31 3.07
N LYS A 42 -12.41 -1.37 4.39
CA LYS A 42 -13.16 -2.20 5.34
C LYS A 42 -12.96 -3.71 5.19
N ASN A 43 -12.19 -4.17 4.21
CA ASN A 43 -11.88 -5.58 4.05
C ASN A 43 -11.12 -6.10 5.28
N ASP A 44 -11.41 -7.33 5.71
CA ASP A 44 -10.75 -7.97 6.84
C ASP A 44 -9.36 -8.48 6.41
N LEU A 45 -8.31 -7.74 6.77
CA LEU A 45 -6.94 -8.10 6.40
C LEU A 45 -6.46 -9.39 7.06
N GLY A 46 -6.97 -9.73 8.24
CA GLY A 46 -6.59 -10.94 8.97
C GLY A 46 -7.09 -12.22 8.33
N ARG A 47 -8.13 -12.13 7.48
CA ARG A 47 -8.69 -13.28 6.73
C ARG A 47 -8.07 -13.46 5.35
N ARG A 48 -7.23 -12.53 4.90
CA ARG A 48 -6.55 -12.64 3.61
C ARG A 48 -5.30 -13.49 3.72
N ASN A 49 -5.13 -14.42 2.77
CA ASN A 49 -3.96 -15.31 2.73
C ASN A 49 -2.68 -14.65 2.16
N ASP A 50 -2.82 -13.48 1.54
CA ASP A 50 -1.73 -12.71 0.94
C ASP A 50 -1.20 -11.60 1.87
N MET A 51 -1.84 -11.38 3.03
CA MET A 51 -1.40 -10.43 4.04
C MET A 51 -0.56 -11.12 5.12
N VAL A 52 0.51 -10.45 5.54
CA VAL A 52 1.43 -10.91 6.58
C VAL A 52 1.42 -9.87 7.69
N PHE A 53 1.03 -10.29 8.89
CA PHE A 53 1.07 -9.43 10.06
C PHE A 53 2.51 -8.97 10.32
N HIS A 54 2.68 -7.66 10.51
CA HIS A 54 3.96 -7.04 10.82
C HIS A 54 4.03 -6.65 12.29
N GLU A 55 3.13 -5.77 12.72
CA GLU A 55 3.07 -5.31 14.11
C GLU A 55 1.69 -4.76 14.46
N LYS A 56 1.48 -4.44 15.75
CA LYS A 56 0.31 -3.68 16.20
C LYS A 56 0.78 -2.49 17.01
N SER A 57 0.32 -1.30 16.63
CA SER A 57 0.57 -0.06 17.37
C SER A 57 -0.76 0.60 17.72
N LYS A 58 -0.99 0.82 19.02
CA LYS A 58 -2.27 1.30 19.56
C LYS A 58 -3.43 0.41 19.08
N ASN A 59 -4.36 1.00 18.33
CA ASN A 59 -5.56 0.34 17.83
C ASN A 59 -5.39 -0.21 16.40
N THR A 60 -4.20 -0.08 15.80
CA THR A 60 -3.97 -0.38 14.39
C THR A 60 -3.00 -1.56 14.27
N ALA A 61 -3.44 -2.62 13.60
CA ALA A 61 -2.58 -3.72 13.17
C ALA A 61 -2.05 -3.41 11.77
N TYR A 62 -0.74 -3.54 11.59
CA TYR A 62 -0.05 -3.28 10.33
C TYR A 62 0.34 -4.60 9.68
N PHE A 63 0.14 -4.66 8.37
CA PHE A 63 0.41 -5.82 7.53
C PHE A 63 1.29 -5.41 6.36
N THR A 64 2.10 -6.33 5.86
CA THR A 64 2.68 -6.27 4.53
C THR A 64 1.97 -7.28 3.63
N ARG A 65 2.05 -7.11 2.31
CA ARG A 65 1.45 -8.04 1.35
C ARG A 65 2.55 -8.90 0.71
N ARG A 66 2.33 -10.21 0.58
CA ARG A 66 3.31 -11.13 -0.02
C ARG A 66 3.46 -10.82 -1.51
N GLY A 67 4.70 -10.70 -1.96
CA GLY A 67 5.00 -10.39 -3.37
C GLY A 67 4.65 -8.94 -3.75
N GLU A 68 4.45 -8.05 -2.77
CA GLU A 68 4.17 -6.65 -3.03
C GLU A 68 5.32 -5.95 -3.73
N HIS A 69 4.97 -5.10 -4.68
CA HIS A 69 5.94 -4.30 -5.41
C HIS A 69 6.09 -2.93 -4.75
N LEU A 70 7.31 -2.57 -4.34
CA LEU A 70 7.61 -1.35 -3.62
C LEU A 70 7.80 -0.15 -4.56
N ARG A 71 6.76 0.19 -5.33
CA ARG A 71 6.71 1.41 -6.15
C ARG A 71 5.34 2.03 -6.20
N LEU A 72 5.23 3.36 -6.22
CA LEU A 72 4.00 4.08 -6.55
C LEU A 72 4.21 4.89 -7.82
N GLY A 73 3.52 4.52 -8.91
CA GLY A 73 3.89 4.94 -10.26
C GLY A 73 5.37 4.68 -10.53
N ASN A 74 6.15 5.74 -10.75
CA ASN A 74 7.60 5.65 -11.01
C ASN A 74 8.47 5.88 -9.75
N GLY A 75 7.86 6.15 -8.59
CA GLY A 75 8.56 6.40 -7.33
C GLY A 75 8.85 5.11 -6.59
N ASP A 76 10.08 4.94 -6.12
CA ASP A 76 10.50 3.78 -5.35
C ASP A 76 10.11 3.94 -3.87
N LEU A 77 9.64 2.85 -3.26
CA LEU A 77 9.33 2.78 -1.83
C LEU A 77 10.38 1.95 -1.08
N ILE A 78 10.59 2.29 0.18
CA ILE A 78 11.35 1.46 1.13
C ILE A 78 10.42 0.47 1.82
N ASN A 79 9.25 0.95 2.25
CA ASN A 79 8.25 0.13 2.93
C ASN A 79 6.84 0.49 2.46
N LEU A 80 5.94 -0.49 2.53
CA LEU A 80 4.53 -0.33 2.27
C LEU A 80 3.73 -1.18 3.26
N TYR A 81 2.95 -0.52 4.09
CA TYR A 81 2.12 -1.15 5.11
C TYR A 81 0.64 -0.90 4.89
N TYR A 82 -0.16 -1.90 5.23
CA TYR A 82 -1.61 -1.88 5.25
C TYR A 82 -2.07 -1.91 6.71
N GLY A 83 -2.69 -0.83 7.17
CA GLY A 83 -3.23 -0.68 8.51
C GLY A 83 -4.69 -1.10 8.60
N ALA A 84 -5.00 -1.88 9.62
CA ALA A 84 -6.34 -2.32 9.96
C ALA A 84 -6.74 -1.90 11.37
N TYR A 85 -7.93 -1.31 11.50
CA TYR A 85 -8.57 -0.99 12.77
C TYR A 85 -9.73 -1.97 12.96
N LYS A 86 -9.79 -2.66 14.11
CA LYS A 86 -10.76 -3.76 14.35
C LYS A 86 -10.78 -4.81 13.23
N GLY A 87 -9.62 -5.10 12.64
CA GLY A 87 -9.45 -6.02 11.50
C GLY A 87 -9.77 -5.41 10.13
N GLN A 88 -10.40 -4.24 10.07
CA GLN A 88 -10.84 -3.60 8.84
C GLN A 88 -9.76 -2.68 8.25
N PHE A 89 -9.41 -2.91 6.98
CA PHE A 89 -8.47 -2.08 6.23
C PHE A 89 -8.95 -0.64 6.13
N TYR A 90 -8.09 0.31 6.49
CA TYR A 90 -8.41 1.73 6.39
C TYR A 90 -7.20 2.65 6.15
N LEU A 91 -5.98 2.13 6.21
CA LEU A 91 -4.76 2.94 6.20
C LEU A 91 -3.72 2.31 5.30
N VAL A 92 -3.10 3.10 4.45
CA VAL A 92 -1.85 2.76 3.76
C VAL A 92 -0.77 3.69 4.29
N LEU A 93 0.37 3.11 4.67
CA LEU A 93 1.55 3.83 5.07
C LEU A 93 2.70 3.42 4.14
N ALA A 94 3.08 4.31 3.25
CA ALA A 94 4.18 4.11 2.32
C ALA A 94 5.35 5.01 2.70
N GLN A 95 6.55 4.44 2.80
CA GLN A 95 7.77 5.18 3.12
C GLN A 95 8.69 5.17 1.90
N PHE A 96 9.36 6.29 1.66
CA PHE A 96 10.29 6.45 0.55
C PHE A 96 11.46 7.36 0.95
N GLN A 97 12.48 7.42 0.11
CA GLN A 97 13.68 8.23 0.34
C GLN A 97 14.03 9.07 -0.88
N GLY A 98 14.52 10.27 -0.63
CA GLY A 98 14.95 11.21 -1.64
C GLY A 98 13.81 12.07 -2.18
N SER A 99 14.18 13.28 -2.61
CA SER A 99 13.24 14.26 -3.18
C SER A 99 12.78 13.86 -4.58
N ASN A 100 13.54 13.02 -5.28
CA ASN A 100 13.14 12.52 -6.59
C ASN A 100 11.88 11.65 -6.49
N ASP A 101 11.87 10.66 -5.58
CA ASP A 101 10.69 9.82 -5.38
C ASP A 101 9.53 10.59 -4.76
N ARG A 102 9.81 11.61 -3.93
CA ARG A 102 8.78 12.58 -3.49
C ARG A 102 8.03 13.19 -4.68
N GLU A 103 8.74 13.75 -5.66
CA GLU A 103 8.09 14.42 -6.79
C GLU A 103 7.33 13.43 -7.68
N LYS A 104 7.86 12.22 -7.88
CA LYS A 104 7.16 11.17 -8.65
C LYS A 104 5.86 10.73 -7.96
N ILE A 105 5.91 10.48 -6.65
CA ILE A 105 4.72 10.09 -5.86
C ILE A 105 3.70 11.23 -5.84
N LYS A 106 4.14 12.46 -5.58
CA LYS A 106 3.31 13.66 -5.66
C LYS A 106 2.63 13.81 -7.02
N PHE A 107 3.35 13.54 -8.11
CA PHE A 107 2.79 13.60 -9.46
C PHE A 107 1.69 12.56 -9.69
N VAL A 108 1.85 11.35 -9.17
CA VAL A 108 0.80 10.31 -9.22
C VAL A 108 -0.43 10.75 -8.44
N LEU A 109 -0.26 11.26 -7.21
CA LEU A 109 -1.36 11.79 -6.41
C LEU A 109 -2.05 12.97 -7.10
N PHE A 110 -1.29 13.87 -7.73
CA PHE A 110 -1.86 14.98 -8.48
C PHE A 110 -2.71 14.50 -9.67
N LYS A 111 -2.25 13.47 -10.39
CA LYS A 111 -3.02 12.89 -11.49
C LYS A 111 -4.33 12.27 -11.03
N GLU A 112 -4.32 11.62 -9.87
CA GLU A 112 -5.50 10.90 -9.36
C GLU A 112 -6.52 11.81 -8.65
N PHE A 113 -6.01 12.72 -7.83
CA PHE A 113 -6.82 13.53 -6.92
C PHE A 113 -6.92 15.00 -7.34
N GLY A 114 -6.13 15.45 -8.31
CA GLY A 114 -6.07 16.84 -8.73
C GLY A 114 -5.12 17.68 -7.87
N LYS A 115 -5.42 18.97 -7.70
CA LYS A 115 -4.55 19.91 -7.00
C LYS A 115 -4.59 19.66 -5.48
N PRO A 116 -3.43 19.52 -4.80
CA PRO A 116 -3.42 19.40 -3.34
C PRO A 116 -3.84 20.69 -2.65
N TYR A 117 -4.40 20.53 -1.46
CA TYR A 117 -4.36 21.53 -0.41
C TYR A 117 -2.99 21.51 0.28
N LYS A 118 -2.47 22.70 0.61
CA LYS A 118 -1.24 22.86 1.40
C LYS A 118 -1.62 23.60 2.68
N PRO A 119 -1.62 22.94 3.85
CA PRO A 119 -2.13 23.54 5.10
C PRO A 119 -1.35 24.74 5.60
N ASP A 120 -0.07 24.80 5.26
CA ASP A 120 0.88 25.80 5.75
C ASP A 120 1.97 25.97 4.67
N GLU A 121 2.35 27.21 4.35
CA GLU A 121 3.39 27.48 3.35
C GLU A 121 4.75 26.90 3.77
N ASP A 122 4.99 26.78 5.07
CA ASP A 122 6.26 26.31 5.62
C ASP A 122 6.30 24.79 5.84
N ARG A 123 5.17 24.10 5.71
CA ARG A 123 5.13 22.62 5.81
C ARG A 123 5.32 21.96 4.45
N PRO A 124 6.11 20.88 4.38
CA PRO A 124 6.29 20.10 3.16
C PRO A 124 5.08 19.20 2.84
N ASP A 125 4.02 19.29 3.65
CA ASP A 125 2.89 18.38 3.63
C ASP A 125 1.88 18.79 2.54
N TYR A 126 1.59 17.87 1.64
CA TYR A 126 0.54 18.01 0.64
C TYR A 126 -0.63 17.10 1.00
N VAL A 127 -1.84 17.64 0.96
CA VAL A 127 -3.06 16.92 1.32
C VAL A 127 -4.02 16.89 0.14
N TRP A 128 -4.57 15.73 -0.15
CA TRP A 128 -5.65 15.53 -1.10
C TRP A 128 -6.83 14.85 -0.42
N THR A 129 -8.04 15.29 -0.73
CA THR A 129 -9.27 14.66 -0.25
C THR A 129 -10.20 14.40 -1.44
N LYS A 130 -10.74 13.19 -1.52
CA LYS A 130 -11.71 12.78 -2.56
C LYS A 130 -12.67 11.78 -1.95
N GLY A 131 -13.95 12.18 -1.84
CA GLY A 131 -14.96 11.41 -1.11
C GLY A 131 -14.55 11.21 0.35
N ASP A 132 -14.61 9.96 0.81
CA ASP A 132 -14.25 9.53 2.16
C ASP A 132 -12.77 9.14 2.30
N THR A 133 -11.90 9.63 1.42
CA THR A 133 -10.47 9.29 1.45
C THR A 133 -9.58 10.52 1.47
N THR A 134 -8.49 10.42 2.24
CA THR A 134 -7.48 11.46 2.37
C THR A 134 -6.08 10.90 2.13
N ALA A 135 -5.31 11.56 1.27
CA ALA A 135 -3.90 11.28 1.05
C ALA A 135 -3.05 12.44 1.57
N THR A 136 -2.12 12.15 2.47
CA THR A 136 -1.17 13.12 3.03
C THR A 136 0.25 12.69 2.68
N LEU A 137 0.94 13.51 1.91
CA LEU A 137 2.34 13.31 1.55
C LEU A 137 3.22 14.24 2.37
N MET A 138 4.06 13.67 3.22
CA MET A 138 5.00 14.39 4.08
C MET A 138 6.44 14.11 3.63
N TYR A 139 7.33 15.08 3.82
CA TYR A 139 8.75 14.90 3.50
C TYR A 139 9.67 15.71 4.41
N ASP A 140 10.57 15.03 5.11
CA ASP A 140 11.59 15.67 5.93
C ASP A 140 12.84 15.97 5.09
N ASN A 141 13.13 17.26 4.89
CA ASN A 141 14.29 17.72 4.12
C ASN A 141 15.64 17.44 4.79
N ARG A 142 15.69 17.21 6.10
CA ARG A 142 16.91 16.91 6.86
C ARG A 142 17.29 15.44 6.73
N THR A 143 16.35 14.53 6.91
CA THR A 143 16.59 13.07 6.79
C THR A 143 16.47 12.57 5.36
N LYS A 144 15.88 13.38 4.46
CA LYS A 144 15.55 13.00 3.08
C LYS A 144 14.60 11.81 3.01
N THR A 145 13.73 11.64 4.00
CA THR A 145 12.72 10.59 4.03
C THR A 145 11.34 11.19 3.89
N GLY A 146 10.44 10.48 3.23
CA GLY A 146 9.04 10.88 3.16
C GLY A 146 8.09 9.73 3.47
N THR A 147 6.88 10.14 3.82
CA THR A 147 5.79 9.24 4.16
C THR A 147 4.56 9.68 3.40
N LEU A 148 3.92 8.74 2.71
CA LEU A 148 2.56 8.88 2.25
C LEU A 148 1.64 8.11 3.20
N ILE A 149 0.66 8.83 3.74
CA ILE A 149 -0.45 8.28 4.50
C ILE A 149 -1.70 8.38 3.63
N TYR A 150 -2.35 7.26 3.33
CA TYR A 150 -3.61 7.24 2.58
C TYR A 150 -4.69 6.51 3.37
N THR A 151 -5.77 7.21 3.72
CA THR A 151 -6.76 6.74 4.69
C THR A 151 -8.18 6.72 4.14
N TYR A 152 -8.98 5.82 4.69
CA TYR A 152 -10.44 5.88 4.68
C TYR A 152 -10.94 6.60 5.94
N ASP A 153 -11.44 7.82 5.74
CA ASP A 153 -11.66 8.79 6.81
C ASP A 153 -12.64 8.34 7.91
N PRO A 154 -13.73 7.61 7.62
CA PRO A 154 -14.65 7.17 8.68
C PRO A 154 -13.97 6.25 9.71
N LEU A 155 -13.11 5.33 9.27
CA LEU A 155 -12.40 4.44 10.19
C LEU A 155 -11.19 5.13 10.83
N ASP A 156 -10.53 6.05 10.12
CA ASP A 156 -9.43 6.84 10.71
C ASP A 156 -9.94 7.74 11.85
N ARG A 157 -11.10 8.39 11.66
CA ARG A 157 -11.76 9.18 12.71
C ARG A 157 -12.10 8.33 13.93
N GLU A 158 -12.67 7.14 13.72
CA GLU A 158 -12.99 6.20 14.81
C GLU A 158 -11.72 5.69 15.52
N ALA A 159 -10.65 5.39 14.78
CA ALA A 159 -9.38 4.92 15.32
C ALA A 159 -8.65 5.99 16.16
N SER A 160 -8.75 7.26 15.74
CA SER A 160 -8.14 8.42 16.40
C SER A 160 -8.94 8.91 17.61
N HIS A 161 -10.27 8.75 17.59
CA HIS A 161 -11.17 9.12 18.69
C HIS A 161 -12.03 7.90 19.07
N PRO A 162 -11.45 6.86 19.68
CA PRO A 162 -12.24 5.74 20.15
C PRO A 162 -13.19 6.26 21.22
N ILE A 163 -14.49 6.32 20.91
CA ILE A 163 -15.51 6.65 21.91
C ILE A 163 -15.27 5.68 23.07
N LEU A 164 -15.01 6.23 24.28
CA LEU A 164 -14.96 5.47 25.52
C LEU A 164 -16.37 4.94 25.83
N LYS A 165 -16.86 3.99 25.04
CA LYS A 165 -18.08 3.26 25.35
C LYS A 165 -17.74 2.30 26.49
N GLY A 166 -18.01 2.75 27.72
CA GLY A 166 -17.99 1.89 28.91
C GLY A 166 -17.41 2.53 30.16
N LYS A 167 -18.01 3.62 30.66
CA LYS A 167 -18.08 3.93 32.10
C LYS A 167 -19.38 4.69 32.39
N ALA A 168 -20.46 3.94 32.44
CA ALA A 168 -21.63 4.26 33.24
C ALA A 168 -22.09 2.91 33.79
N GLU A 169 -21.41 2.49 34.86
CA GLU A 169 -22.01 1.62 35.88
C GLU A 169 -22.67 2.52 36.92
#